data_AF-F5LCL4-F1
#
_entry.id   AF-F5LCL4-F1
#
_cell.length_a   1.000
_cell.length_b   1.000
_cell.length_c   1.000
_cell.angle_alpha   90.00
_cell.angle_beta   90.00
_cell.angle_gamma   90.00
#
_symmetry.space_group_name_H-M   'P 1'
#
loop_
_entity.id
_entity.type
_entity.pdbx_description
1 polymer ?
#
loop_
_entity_poly.entity_id
_entity_poly.type
_entity_poly.pdbx_seq_one_letter_code
_entity_poly.pdbx_strand_id
1 'polypeptide(L)'
;MEAIEYASSDEIEKVISIFGRLDVENLDHPNKLVVGILDKYNKALDEEEALRLISYEGHNIRYEKNFIEFVLRCIREYPDFHIFIRNFKSINNRELKKKFDSEEVKLVLNMKNSITEDALIKVRDISIVKLILSLSTREVFFSNFFFGSFVVLGNFDLSFPVYCSNKETFNACTKVKMGYL
;
A
#
# COMPACT_ATOMS: atom_id res chain seq x y z
N MET A 1 -18.71 0.13 -13.85
CA MET A 1 -17.55 0.07 -12.96
C MET A 1 -18.06 0.38 -11.56
N GLU A 2 -18.66 -0.62 -10.89
CA GLU A 2 -19.35 -0.49 -9.59
C GLU A 2 -18.47 -0.94 -8.41
N ALA A 3 -17.16 -1.16 -8.64
CA ALA A 3 -16.29 -1.83 -7.69
C ALA A 3 -15.50 -0.90 -6.73
N ILE A 4 -15.59 0.41 -6.96
CA ILE A 4 -14.90 1.44 -6.16
C ILE A 4 -15.97 2.39 -5.59
N GLU A 5 -15.98 2.51 -4.28
CA GLU A 5 -16.89 3.37 -3.51
C GLU A 5 -16.06 4.40 -2.75
N TYR A 6 -16.49 5.66 -2.70
CA TYR A 6 -15.81 6.67 -1.89
C TYR A 6 -16.14 6.44 -0.41
N ALA A 7 -15.16 6.66 0.47
CA ALA A 7 -15.40 6.68 1.90
C ALA A 7 -16.36 7.83 2.27
N SER A 8 -17.20 7.61 3.27
CA SER A 8 -18.05 8.67 3.82
C SER A 8 -17.22 9.69 4.62
N SER A 9 -17.80 10.86 4.91
CA SER A 9 -17.15 11.87 5.75
C SER A 9 -16.78 11.31 7.13
N ASP A 10 -17.67 10.54 7.75
CA ASP A 10 -17.43 9.93 9.06
C ASP A 10 -16.25 8.95 9.05
N GLU A 11 -16.09 8.20 7.95
CA GLU A 11 -14.99 7.26 7.79
C GLU A 11 -13.65 7.98 7.59
N ILE A 12 -13.66 9.06 6.78
CA ILE A 12 -12.50 9.92 6.60
C ILE A 12 -12.09 10.54 7.94
N GLU A 13 -13.05 11.10 8.68
CA GLU A 13 -12.81 11.69 10.01
C GLU A 13 -12.27 10.67 11.01
N LYS A 14 -12.80 9.44 11.00
CA LYS A 14 -12.29 8.35 11.84
C LYS A 14 -10.83 8.03 11.52
N VAL A 15 -10.46 7.90 10.24
CA VAL A 15 -9.06 7.66 9.85
C VAL A 15 -8.17 8.83 10.30
N ILE A 16 -8.58 10.06 10.04
CA ILE A 16 -7.83 11.27 10.44
C ILE A 16 -7.71 11.37 11.96
N SER A 17 -8.73 10.97 12.73
CA SER A 17 -8.66 11.01 14.20
C SER A 17 -7.58 10.09 14.78
N ILE A 18 -7.28 8.99 14.08
CA ILE A 18 -6.29 7.98 14.51
C ILE A 18 -4.90 8.36 14.01
N PHE A 19 -4.77 8.72 12.73
CA PHE A 19 -3.48 8.92 12.06
C PHE A 19 -3.11 10.39 11.84
N GLY A 20 -4.00 11.33 12.13
CA GLY A 20 -3.83 12.77 11.95
C GLY A 20 -4.03 13.26 10.51
N ARG A 21 -3.78 12.42 9.50
CA ARG A 21 -3.92 12.72 8.05
C ARG A 21 -4.01 11.43 7.23
N LEU A 22 -4.31 11.53 5.92
CA LEU A 22 -4.38 10.38 5.01
C LEU A 22 -3.03 10.06 4.34
N ASP A 23 -2.20 11.07 4.10
CA ASP A 23 -0.81 10.96 3.67
C ASP A 23 0.12 10.93 4.89
N VAL A 24 0.01 9.85 5.67
CA VAL A 24 0.65 9.64 6.97
C VAL A 24 2.17 9.78 6.91
N GLU A 25 2.79 9.48 5.77
CA GLU A 25 4.21 9.69 5.52
C GLU A 25 4.66 11.15 5.70
N ASN A 26 3.76 12.12 5.56
CA ASN A 26 4.05 13.55 5.69
C ASN A 26 3.74 14.10 7.10
N LEU A 27 3.65 13.24 8.12
CA LEU A 27 3.53 13.69 9.51
C LEU A 27 4.85 14.26 10.02
N ASP A 28 4.82 15.51 10.50
CA ASP A 28 6.00 16.14 11.11
C ASP A 28 6.46 15.42 12.39
N HIS A 29 5.51 14.85 13.15
CA HIS A 29 5.76 14.18 14.43
C HIS A 29 4.96 12.86 14.54
N PRO A 30 5.45 11.75 13.95
CA PRO A 30 4.78 10.45 14.03
C PRO A 30 4.85 9.81 15.42
N ASN A 31 5.40 10.50 16.43
CA ASN A 31 5.73 10.01 17.78
C ASN A 31 4.54 9.43 18.56
N LYS A 32 3.31 9.71 18.12
CA LYS A 32 2.07 9.14 18.68
C LYS A 32 1.72 7.77 18.10
N LEU A 33 2.35 7.40 16.99
CA LEU A 33 2.18 6.14 16.29
C LEU A 33 3.39 5.24 16.55
N VAL A 34 3.14 3.93 16.59
CA VAL A 34 4.21 2.93 16.59
C VAL A 34 4.52 2.60 15.14
N VAL A 35 5.75 2.86 14.72
CA VAL A 35 6.20 2.64 13.34
C VAL A 35 7.03 1.36 13.28
N GLY A 36 6.78 0.53 12.28
CA GLY A 36 7.70 -0.51 11.85
C GLY A 36 7.74 -0.63 10.34
N ILE A 37 8.41 -1.67 9.87
CA ILE A 37 8.66 -1.90 8.45
C ILE A 37 8.25 -3.31 8.12
N LEU A 38 7.37 -3.44 7.12
CA LEU A 38 7.09 -4.70 6.46
C LEU A 38 8.12 -4.88 5.34
N ASP A 39 9.14 -5.67 5.65
CA ASP A 39 10.23 -6.01 4.74
C ASP A 39 10.29 -7.54 4.58
N LYS A 40 10.82 -7.98 3.44
CA LYS A 40 11.21 -9.37 3.22
C LYS A 40 12.43 -9.76 4.05
N TYR A 41 13.26 -8.79 4.44
CA TYR A 41 14.41 -9.03 5.29
C TYR A 41 14.02 -8.97 6.76
N ASN A 42 14.53 -9.92 7.54
CA ASN A 42 14.37 -9.95 8.99
C ASN A 42 15.41 -9.09 9.73
N LYS A 43 16.23 -8.35 8.98
CA LYS A 43 17.27 -7.46 9.47
C LYS A 43 17.38 -6.25 8.54
N ALA A 44 17.93 -5.16 9.06
CA ALA A 44 18.43 -4.10 8.20
C ALA A 44 19.58 -4.64 7.35
N LEU A 45 19.57 -4.32 6.07
CA LEU A 45 20.69 -4.63 5.18
C LEU A 45 21.86 -3.68 5.46
N ASP A 46 23.07 -4.17 5.29
CA ASP A 46 24.22 -3.29 5.15
C ASP A 46 24.29 -2.69 3.73
N GLU A 47 25.20 -1.72 3.53
CA GLU A 47 25.35 -0.99 2.27
C GLU A 47 25.71 -1.92 1.10
N GLU A 48 26.55 -2.92 1.34
CA GLU A 48 26.98 -3.85 0.30
C GLU A 48 25.83 -4.78 -0.11
N GLU A 49 25.08 -5.28 0.87
CA GLU A 49 23.86 -6.05 0.66
C GLU A 49 22.84 -5.24 -0.14
N ALA A 50 22.62 -3.97 0.20
CA ALA A 50 21.70 -3.09 -0.52
C ALA A 50 22.13 -2.85 -1.98
N LEU A 51 23.41 -2.55 -2.22
CA LEU A 51 23.96 -2.29 -3.56
C LEU A 51 23.80 -3.49 -4.52
N ARG A 52 23.94 -4.71 -4.01
CA ARG A 52 23.74 -5.94 -4.80
C ARG A 52 22.29 -6.15 -5.23
N LEU A 53 21.33 -5.52 -4.55
CA LEU A 53 19.90 -5.67 -4.85
C LEU A 53 19.40 -4.59 -5.79
N ILE A 54 19.93 -3.36 -5.66
CA ILE A 54 19.65 -2.23 -6.56
C ILE A 54 20.02 -2.58 -8.02
N SER A 55 21.02 -3.44 -8.21
CA SER A 55 21.50 -3.88 -9.53
C SER A 55 20.69 -5.01 -10.17
N TYR A 56 19.74 -5.62 -9.48
CA TYR A 56 18.94 -6.72 -10.01
C TYR A 56 17.61 -6.25 -10.60
N GLU A 57 17.54 -6.16 -11.93
CA GLU A 57 16.30 -5.85 -12.64
C GLU A 57 15.21 -6.89 -12.31
N GLY A 58 14.03 -6.41 -11.90
CA GLY A 58 12.90 -7.27 -11.52
C GLY A 58 12.90 -7.77 -10.07
N HIS A 59 13.78 -7.23 -9.21
CA HIS A 59 13.81 -7.56 -7.79
C HIS A 59 12.44 -7.47 -7.10
N ASN A 60 11.71 -6.39 -7.37
CA ASN A 60 10.39 -6.15 -6.80
C ASN A 60 9.34 -7.17 -7.24
N ILE A 61 9.38 -7.57 -8.50
CA ILE A 61 8.45 -8.55 -9.08
C ILE A 61 8.61 -9.90 -8.38
N ARG A 62 9.82 -10.28 -7.99
CA ARG A 62 10.09 -11.54 -7.28
C ARG A 62 9.34 -11.63 -5.94
N TYR A 63 9.14 -10.51 -5.25
CA TYR A 63 8.52 -10.49 -3.92
C TYR A 63 7.10 -9.93 -3.90
N GLU A 64 6.60 -9.39 -5.02
CA GLU A 64 5.25 -8.84 -5.19
C GLU A 64 4.16 -9.76 -4.59
N LYS A 65 4.24 -11.07 -4.88
CA LYS A 65 3.30 -12.06 -4.35
C LYS A 65 3.20 -12.05 -2.83
N ASN A 66 4.32 -11.85 -2.12
CA ASN A 66 4.36 -11.88 -0.67
C ASN A 66 3.67 -10.63 -0.08
N PHE A 67 3.85 -9.46 -0.69
CA PHE A 67 3.13 -8.24 -0.30
C PHE A 67 1.64 -8.36 -0.56
N ILE A 68 1.27 -8.88 -1.74
CA ILE A 68 -0.12 -9.16 -2.07
C ILE A 68 -0.72 -10.11 -1.04
N GLU A 69 -0.06 -11.22 -0.73
CA GLU A 69 -0.59 -12.20 0.23
C GLU A 69 -0.73 -11.61 1.64
N PHE A 70 0.22 -10.80 2.09
CA PHE A 70 0.13 -10.09 3.36
C PHE A 70 -1.10 -9.18 3.40
N VAL A 71 -1.29 -8.32 2.39
CA VAL A 71 -2.43 -7.41 2.35
C VAL A 71 -3.75 -8.17 2.25
N LEU A 72 -3.81 -9.27 1.49
CA LEU A 72 -5.00 -10.12 1.44
C LEU A 72 -5.30 -10.80 2.79
N ARG A 73 -4.28 -11.11 3.60
CA ARG A 73 -4.47 -11.58 4.99
C ARG A 73 -5.04 -10.45 5.84
N CYS A 74 -4.48 -9.25 5.75
CA CYS A 74 -5.01 -8.06 6.45
C CYS A 74 -6.48 -7.80 6.11
N ILE A 75 -6.87 -7.87 4.84
CA ILE A 75 -8.28 -7.68 4.41
C ILE A 75 -9.20 -8.74 5.04
N ARG A 76 -8.75 -9.99 5.21
CA ARG A 76 -9.57 -11.04 5.85
C ARG A 76 -9.78 -10.79 7.34
N GLU A 77 -8.74 -10.32 8.03
CA GLU A 77 -8.80 -10.02 9.46
C GLU A 77 -9.48 -8.67 9.74
N TYR A 78 -9.36 -7.72 8.80
CA TYR A 78 -9.84 -6.35 8.90
C TYR A 78 -10.62 -5.99 7.62
N PRO A 79 -11.89 -6.45 7.50
CA PRO A 79 -12.69 -6.28 6.28
C PRO A 79 -13.12 -4.82 6.04
N ASP A 80 -13.13 -4.00 7.09
CA ASP A 80 -13.33 -2.55 7.01
C ASP A 80 -11.99 -1.86 6.72
N PHE A 81 -11.59 -1.88 5.45
CA PHE A 81 -10.33 -1.29 4.99
C PHE A 81 -10.55 -0.24 3.91
N HIS A 82 -9.63 0.72 3.85
CA HIS A 82 -9.67 1.83 2.92
C HIS A 82 -8.32 1.98 2.21
N ILE A 83 -8.35 2.49 0.98
CA ILE A 83 -7.14 2.82 0.22
C ILE A 83 -7.17 4.32 -0.05
N PHE A 84 -6.14 5.03 0.40
CA PHE A 84 -5.94 6.42 0.02
C PHE A 84 -5.11 6.49 -1.26
N ILE A 85 -5.70 7.13 -2.27
CA ILE A 85 -5.13 7.32 -3.60
C ILE A 85 -4.89 8.82 -3.79
N ARG A 86 -3.62 9.20 -3.84
CA ARG A 86 -3.18 10.58 -4.00
C ARG A 86 -2.64 10.83 -5.40
N ASN A 87 -3.06 11.90 -6.07
CA ASN A 87 -2.53 12.27 -7.38
C ASN A 87 -2.59 11.15 -8.44
N PHE A 88 -3.68 10.38 -8.53
CA PHE A 88 -3.74 9.20 -9.40
C PHE A 88 -3.58 9.54 -10.89
N LYS A 89 -3.99 10.76 -11.27
CA LYS A 89 -3.85 11.21 -12.66
C LYS A 89 -2.41 11.46 -13.08
N SER A 90 -1.47 11.54 -12.14
CA SER A 90 -0.04 11.69 -12.44
C SER A 90 0.63 10.42 -12.97
N ILE A 91 -0.02 9.25 -12.91
CA ILE A 91 0.56 7.99 -13.40
C ILE A 91 1.06 8.17 -14.83
N ASN A 92 2.33 7.85 -15.04
CA ASN A 92 2.97 7.90 -16.34
C ASN A 92 2.51 6.72 -17.21
N ASN A 93 1.69 7.00 -18.23
CA ASN A 93 1.13 5.99 -19.12
C ASN A 93 2.22 5.16 -19.86
N ARG A 94 3.42 5.70 -20.08
CA ARG A 94 4.53 4.97 -20.71
C ARG A 94 5.11 3.93 -19.75
N GLU A 95 5.34 4.30 -18.49
CA GLU A 95 5.83 3.37 -17.47
C GLU A 95 4.80 2.30 -17.15
N LEU A 96 3.53 2.67 -17.06
CA LEU A 96 2.41 1.73 -16.90
C LEU A 96 2.43 0.65 -17.99
N LYS A 97 2.52 1.04 -19.27
CA LYS A 97 2.55 0.10 -20.41
C LYS A 97 3.79 -0.79 -20.47
N LYS A 98 4.89 -0.43 -19.81
CA LYS A 98 6.10 -1.27 -19.74
C LYS A 98 5.97 -2.38 -18.70
N LYS A 99 5.20 -2.13 -17.62
CA LYS A 99 5.18 -2.98 -16.42
C LYS A 99 3.88 -3.79 -16.25
N PHE A 100 2.87 -3.55 -17.08
CA PHE A 100 1.54 -4.16 -16.98
C PHE A 100 1.03 -4.61 -18.35
N ASP A 101 0.17 -5.63 -18.35
CA ASP A 101 -0.46 -6.11 -19.58
C ASP A 101 -1.57 -5.17 -20.10
N SER A 102 -2.10 -5.44 -21.29
CA SER A 102 -3.09 -4.55 -21.92
C SER A 102 -4.40 -4.41 -21.15
N GLU A 103 -4.85 -5.47 -20.47
CA GLU A 103 -6.09 -5.44 -19.69
C GLU A 103 -5.88 -4.71 -18.37
N GLU A 104 -4.76 -4.97 -17.68
CA GLU A 104 -4.35 -4.23 -16.49
C GLU A 104 -4.21 -2.73 -16.78
N VAL A 105 -3.53 -2.37 -17.89
CA VAL A 105 -3.38 -0.97 -18.33
C VAL A 105 -4.75 -0.32 -18.54
N LYS A 106 -5.68 -1.01 -19.20
CA LYS A 106 -7.02 -0.49 -19.46
C LYS A 106 -7.79 -0.26 -18.15
N LEU A 107 -7.69 -1.18 -17.19
CA LEU A 107 -8.30 -1.04 -15.87
C LEU A 107 -7.73 0.17 -15.12
N VAL A 108 -6.41 0.34 -15.09
CA VAL A 108 -5.76 1.49 -14.43
C VAL A 108 -6.19 2.80 -15.09
N LEU A 109 -6.24 2.87 -16.42
CA LEU A 109 -6.69 4.07 -17.14
C LEU A 109 -8.17 4.40 -16.86
N ASN A 110 -9.04 3.39 -16.74
CA ASN A 110 -10.43 3.60 -16.36
C ASN A 110 -10.53 4.15 -14.93
N MET A 111 -9.81 3.55 -13.99
CA MET A 111 -9.74 4.03 -12.61
C MET A 111 -9.20 5.47 -12.54
N LYS A 112 -8.16 5.80 -13.31
CA LYS A 112 -7.57 7.13 -13.42
C LYS A 112 -8.57 8.21 -13.86
N ASN A 113 -9.55 7.84 -14.67
CA ASN A 113 -10.60 8.76 -15.12
C ASN A 113 -11.77 8.87 -14.13
N SER A 114 -11.97 7.89 -13.25
CA SER A 114 -13.12 7.85 -12.34
C SER A 114 -12.82 8.25 -10.90
N ILE A 115 -11.57 8.10 -10.46
CA ILE A 115 -11.14 8.46 -9.10
C ILE A 115 -10.80 9.95 -9.08
N THR A 116 -11.40 10.69 -8.15
CA THR A 116 -11.03 12.09 -7.89
C THR A 116 -9.64 12.16 -7.28
N GLU A 117 -9.01 13.34 -7.36
CA GLU A 117 -7.74 13.53 -6.67
C GLU A 117 -7.92 13.36 -5.16
N ASP A 118 -6.87 12.81 -4.53
CA ASP A 118 -6.73 12.66 -3.07
C ASP A 118 -7.95 12.00 -2.43
N ALA A 119 -8.33 10.83 -2.95
CA ALA A 119 -9.52 10.10 -2.57
C ALA A 119 -9.21 8.98 -1.58
N LEU A 120 -10.02 8.90 -0.51
CA LEU A 120 -10.12 7.69 0.31
C LEU A 120 -11.23 6.81 -0.27
N ILE A 121 -10.87 5.61 -0.72
CA ILE A 121 -11.80 4.68 -1.36
C ILE A 121 -11.92 3.36 -0.61
N LYS A 122 -13.07 2.73 -0.78
CA LYS A 122 -13.33 1.33 -0.45
C LYS A 122 -13.31 0.52 -1.73
N VAL A 123 -12.66 -0.64 -1.66
CA VAL A 123 -12.54 -1.55 -2.78
C VAL A 123 -13.02 -2.92 -2.33
N ARG A 124 -14.12 -3.40 -2.91
CA ARG A 124 -14.66 -4.74 -2.59
C ARG A 124 -14.09 -5.82 -3.51
N ASP A 125 -13.64 -5.41 -4.71
CA ASP A 125 -13.05 -6.32 -5.68
C ASP A 125 -11.57 -6.55 -5.38
N ILE A 126 -11.24 -7.76 -4.92
CA ILE A 126 -9.88 -8.19 -4.62
C ILE A 126 -8.94 -8.05 -5.84
N SER A 127 -9.45 -8.15 -7.07
CA SER A 127 -8.63 -7.97 -8.27
C SER A 127 -8.13 -6.52 -8.40
N ILE A 128 -8.96 -5.54 -8.05
CA ILE A 128 -8.58 -4.11 -8.02
C ILE A 128 -7.56 -3.86 -6.91
N VAL A 129 -7.73 -4.47 -5.73
CA VAL A 129 -6.75 -4.34 -4.64
C VAL A 129 -5.38 -4.89 -5.06
N LYS A 130 -5.36 -6.07 -5.70
CA LYS A 130 -4.12 -6.65 -6.26
C LYS A 130 -3.48 -5.74 -7.30
N LEU A 131 -4.28 -5.12 -8.16
CA LEU A 131 -3.80 -4.18 -9.17
C LEU A 131 -3.15 -2.93 -8.52
N ILE A 132 -3.79 -2.34 -7.50
CA ILE A 132 -3.22 -1.19 -6.78
C ILE A 132 -1.92 -1.57 -6.06
N LEU A 133 -1.86 -2.75 -5.42
CA LEU A 133 -0.62 -3.25 -4.80
C LEU A 133 0.49 -3.50 -5.82
N SER A 134 0.13 -4.01 -6.99
CA SER A 134 1.06 -4.22 -8.10
C SER A 134 1.60 -2.89 -8.59
N LEU A 135 0.77 -1.83 -8.65
CA LEU A 135 1.26 -0.49 -8.96
C LEU A 135 2.32 0.00 -7.96
N SER A 136 2.15 -0.31 -6.67
CA SER A 136 3.12 0.08 -5.63
C SER A 136 4.40 -0.74 -5.67
N THR A 137 4.29 -2.06 -5.74
CA THR A 137 5.46 -2.96 -5.80
C THR A 137 6.25 -2.77 -7.09
N ARG A 138 5.58 -2.50 -8.21
CA ARG A 138 6.24 -2.17 -9.50
C ARG A 138 6.63 -0.70 -9.62
N GLU A 139 6.55 0.09 -8.55
CA GLU A 139 7.01 1.49 -8.50
C GLU A 139 6.40 2.39 -9.59
N VAL A 140 5.13 2.14 -9.92
CA VAL A 140 4.37 3.00 -10.85
C VAL A 140 3.53 4.00 -10.07
N PHE A 141 2.95 3.58 -8.94
CA PHE A 141 2.11 4.43 -8.12
C PHE A 141 2.00 3.90 -6.69
N PHE A 142 2.09 4.79 -5.71
CA PHE A 142 2.03 4.44 -4.29
C PHE A 142 0.67 4.83 -3.67
N SER A 143 0.20 4.03 -2.73
CA SER A 143 -1.08 4.23 -2.04
C SER A 143 -0.96 3.81 -0.58
N ASN A 144 -1.78 4.40 0.29
CA ASN A 144 -1.81 4.05 1.70
C ASN A 144 -3.01 3.15 1.98
N PHE A 145 -2.78 2.00 2.60
CA PHE A 145 -3.79 0.97 2.87
C PHE A 145 -4.13 0.97 4.36
N PHE A 146 -5.30 1.49 4.72
CA PHE A 146 -5.79 1.65 6.08
C PHE A 146 -6.64 0.46 6.52
N PHE A 147 -6.30 -0.14 7.67
CA PHE A 147 -6.96 -1.30 8.26
C PHE A 147 -7.46 -0.98 9.68
N GLY A 148 -8.25 0.09 9.80
CA GLY A 148 -8.80 0.55 11.07
C GLY A 148 -7.76 1.18 12.01
N SER A 149 -6.90 0.36 12.62
CA SER A 149 -5.92 0.78 13.64
C SER A 149 -4.47 0.80 13.16
N PHE A 150 -4.20 0.33 11.94
CA PHE A 150 -2.89 0.47 11.31
C PHE A 150 -3.03 0.86 9.82
N VAL A 151 -1.96 1.41 9.27
CA VAL A 151 -1.84 1.72 7.85
C VAL A 151 -0.54 1.16 7.30
N VAL A 152 -0.61 0.58 6.11
CA VAL A 152 0.54 0.11 5.35
C VAL A 152 0.77 1.11 4.20
N LEU A 153 1.94 1.71 4.14
CA LEU A 153 2.26 2.70 3.12
C LEU A 153 2.87 2.02 1.89
N GLY A 154 2.44 2.47 0.71
CA GLY A 154 2.92 1.98 -0.57
C GLY A 154 4.40 2.29 -0.77
N ASN A 155 5.17 1.22 -0.88
CA ASN A 155 6.57 1.05 -1.26
C ASN A 155 7.58 2.22 -1.09
N PHE A 156 8.56 1.98 -0.21
CA PHE A 156 9.93 2.51 -0.26
C PHE A 156 10.90 1.31 -0.43
N ASP A 157 11.41 1.03 -1.63
CA ASP A 157 12.42 -0.05 -1.88
C ASP A 157 12.06 -1.47 -1.36
N LEU A 158 10.83 -1.91 -1.56
CA LEU A 158 10.19 -3.11 -1.00
C LEU A 158 10.17 -3.18 0.53
N SER A 159 10.33 -2.04 1.18
CA SER A 159 10.09 -1.87 2.61
C SER A 159 8.83 -1.04 2.75
N PHE A 160 7.74 -1.65 3.19
CA PHE A 160 6.45 -0.96 3.34
C PHE A 160 6.35 -0.47 4.78
N PRO A 161 6.43 0.85 5.03
CA PRO A 161 6.24 1.37 6.38
C PRO A 161 4.85 0.98 6.89
N VAL A 162 4.80 0.54 8.15
CA VAL A 162 3.54 0.24 8.84
C VAL A 162 3.43 1.14 10.05
N TYR A 163 2.39 1.95 10.08
CA TYR A 163 2.09 2.83 11.21
C TYR A 163 0.91 2.25 11.98
N CYS A 164 1.09 2.03 13.27
CA CYS A 164 0.08 1.48 14.16
C CYS A 164 -0.33 2.52 15.20
N SER A 165 -1.61 2.56 15.52
CA SER A 165 -2.17 3.48 16.53
C SER A 165 -1.59 3.29 17.93
N ASN A 166 -1.11 2.07 18.24
CA ASN A 166 -0.50 1.74 19.52
C ASN A 166 0.35 0.45 19.39
N LYS A 167 1.01 0.08 20.50
CA LYS A 167 1.90 -1.09 20.56
C LYS A 167 1.19 -2.43 20.51
N GLU A 168 -0.06 -2.51 20.97
CA GLU A 168 -0.86 -3.73 20.90
C GLU A 168 -1.23 -4.05 19.45
N THR A 169 -1.69 -3.05 18.71
CA THR A 169 -1.92 -3.13 17.25
C THR A 169 -0.65 -3.55 16.53
N PHE A 170 0.49 -2.95 16.86
CA PHE A 170 1.78 -3.33 16.27
C PHE A 170 2.10 -4.81 16.49
N ASN A 171 1.99 -5.29 17.73
CA ASN A 171 2.23 -6.69 18.08
C ASN A 171 1.22 -7.65 17.42
N ALA A 172 0.01 -7.21 17.12
CA ALA A 172 -0.97 -7.99 16.36
C ALA A 172 -0.59 -8.06 14.87
N CYS A 173 -0.18 -6.94 14.28
CA CYS A 173 0.26 -6.86 12.88
C CYS A 173 1.48 -7.74 12.62
N THR A 174 2.46 -7.77 13.52
CA THR A 174 3.66 -8.61 13.36
C THR A 174 3.39 -10.12 13.40
N LYS A 175 2.24 -10.54 13.94
CA LYS A 175 1.79 -11.95 13.86
C LYS A 175 1.32 -12.31 12.45
N VAL A 176 0.87 -11.34 11.66
CA VAL A 176 0.59 -11.50 10.23
C VAL A 176 1.94 -11.56 9.50
N LYS A 177 2.65 -12.67 9.64
CA LYS A 177 3.96 -12.84 9.00
C LYS A 177 3.80 -12.77 7.48
N MET A 178 4.70 -12.07 6.80
CA MET A 178 5.00 -12.43 5.42
C MET A 178 5.42 -13.90 5.44
N GLY A 179 4.88 -14.73 4.54
CA GLY A 179 5.41 -16.06 4.36
C GLY A 179 6.88 -15.93 4.00
N TYR A 180 7.77 -16.17 4.95
CA TYR A 180 9.20 -16.30 4.68
C TYR A 180 9.32 -17.54 3.77
N LEU A 181 9.77 -17.33 2.54
CA LEU A 181 10.12 -18.38 1.59
C LEU A 181 11.53 -18.88 1.90
#